data_AF-A0A4S9BJ85-F1
#
_entry.id   AF-A0A4S9BJ85-F1
#
_cell.length_a   1.000
_cell.length_b   1.000
_cell.length_c   1.000
_cell.angle_alpha   90.00
_cell.angle_beta   90.00
_cell.angle_gamma   90.00
#
_symmetry.space_group_name_H-M   'P 1'
#
loop_
_entity.id
_entity.type
_entity.pdbx_description
1 polymer ?
#
loop_
_entity_poly.entity_id
_entity_poly.type
_entity_poly.pdbx_seq_one_letter_code
_entity_poly.pdbx_strand_id
1 'polypeptide(L)'
;MFISGFAVNNAAMKHMRGEEKLTKYSQKKTTESGNCMTDFFCSVCGTLMYRRSSGYPEMSLPRIGTVDDLELHETKLKPQLEVFCKNRVSWFNGVEGAKQSQGGQ
;
A
#
# COMPACT_ATOMS: atom_id res chain seq x y z
N MET A 1 -4.85 13.21 -1.08
CA MET A 1 -5.56 11.94 -0.85
C MET A 1 -4.52 10.86 -0.56
N PHE A 2 -4.70 10.05 0.47
CA PHE A 2 -3.72 9.07 0.96
C PHE A 2 -4.18 7.64 0.71
N ILE A 3 -3.26 6.67 0.89
CA ILE A 3 -3.57 5.24 0.89
C ILE A 3 -3.23 4.67 2.25
N SER A 4 -3.94 3.61 2.63
CA SER A 4 -3.58 2.78 3.79
C SER A 4 -3.17 1.40 3.31
N GLY A 5 -2.18 0.82 3.97
CA GLY A 5 -1.59 -0.45 3.59
C GLY A 5 -0.57 -0.91 4.61
N PHE A 6 -0.11 -2.14 4.44
CA PHE A 6 0.90 -2.76 5.29
C PHE A 6 1.97 -3.42 4.40
N ALA A 7 3.15 -3.64 4.95
CA ALA A 7 4.22 -4.33 4.25
C ALA A 7 4.21 -5.82 4.66
N VAL A 8 4.29 -6.70 3.67
CA VAL A 8 4.41 -8.14 3.90
C VAL A 8 5.48 -8.71 2.97
N ASN A 9 6.25 -9.67 3.48
CA ASN A 9 7.21 -10.39 2.65
C ASN A 9 6.46 -11.21 1.59
N ASN A 10 6.95 -11.23 0.35
CA ASN A 10 6.34 -11.99 -0.74
C ASN A 10 6.18 -13.47 -0.41
N ALA A 11 7.10 -14.07 0.35
CA ALA A 11 7.02 -15.46 0.80
C ALA A 11 5.84 -15.74 1.76
N ALA A 12 5.36 -14.71 2.46
CA ALA A 12 4.21 -14.80 3.36
C ALA A 12 2.87 -14.46 2.65
N MET A 13 2.90 -14.17 1.35
CA MET A 13 1.70 -13.87 0.56
C MET A 13 1.43 -14.97 -0.46
N LYS A 14 0.18 -15.45 -0.49
CA LYS A 14 -0.29 -16.42 -1.48
C LYS A 14 -1.63 -15.99 -2.07
N HIS A 15 -1.75 -16.03 -3.39
CA HIS A 15 -3.06 -15.93 -4.04
C HIS A 15 -3.79 -17.27 -3.89
N MET A 16 -4.92 -17.25 -3.18
CA MET A 16 -5.77 -18.43 -3.05
C MET A 16 -6.71 -18.60 -4.24
N ARG A 17 -7.02 -17.51 -4.95
CA ARG A 17 -7.85 -17.44 -6.16
C ARG A 17 -7.67 -16.10 -6.87
N GLY A 18 -8.07 -16.03 -8.14
CA GLY A 18 -8.24 -14.76 -8.86
C GLY A 18 -6.95 -14.07 -9.28
N GLU A 19 -5.81 -14.77 -9.21
CA GLU A 19 -4.52 -14.24 -9.66
C GLU A 19 -4.54 -13.97 -11.18
N GLU A 20 -5.24 -14.81 -11.93
CA GLU A 20 -5.47 -14.65 -13.37
C GLU A 20 -6.27 -13.38 -13.72
N LYS A 21 -6.95 -12.78 -12.74
CA LYS A 21 -7.72 -11.54 -12.87
C LYS A 21 -6.94 -10.31 -12.44
N LEU A 22 -5.67 -10.45 -12.04
CA LEU A 22 -4.83 -9.32 -11.69
C LEU A 22 -4.23 -8.68 -12.93
N THR A 23 -4.61 -7.42 -13.19
CA THR A 23 -3.94 -6.55 -14.15
C THR A 23 -2.80 -5.82 -13.45
N LYS A 24 -1.69 -5.64 -14.18
CA LYS A 24 -0.49 -4.96 -13.70
C LYS A 24 -0.28 -3.65 -14.45
N TYR A 25 0.03 -2.59 -13.72
CA TYR A 25 0.46 -1.33 -14.30
C TYR A 25 1.70 -0.81 -13.57
N SER A 26 2.77 -0.54 -14.32
CA SER A 26 4.06 -0.13 -13.78
C SER A 26 4.45 1.25 -14.30
N GLN A 27 4.93 2.13 -13.41
CA GLN A 27 5.47 3.42 -13.80
C GLN A 27 6.57 3.91 -12.85
N LYS A 28 7.51 4.68 -13.41
CA LYS A 28 8.66 5.29 -12.69
C LYS A 28 8.75 6.80 -12.85
N LYS A 29 7.91 7.40 -13.70
CA LYS A 29 8.07 8.80 -14.12
C LYS A 29 7.72 9.77 -12.99
N THR A 30 6.74 9.42 -12.15
CA THR A 30 6.23 10.31 -11.09
C THR A 30 6.63 9.86 -9.68
N THR A 31 7.53 8.88 -9.56
CA THR A 31 7.98 8.36 -8.28
C THR A 31 9.19 9.15 -7.78
N GLU A 32 9.10 9.78 -6.61
CA GLU A 32 10.17 10.62 -6.04
C GLU A 32 11.50 9.87 -5.87
N SER A 33 11.45 8.57 -5.57
CA SER A 33 12.65 7.73 -5.41
C SER A 33 13.27 7.24 -6.72
N GLY A 34 12.63 7.48 -7.87
CA GLY A 34 13.02 6.90 -9.16
C GLY A 34 12.77 5.39 -9.31
N ASN A 35 12.30 4.72 -8.24
CA ASN A 35 11.94 3.31 -8.27
C ASN A 35 10.66 3.07 -9.06
N CYS A 36 10.61 1.97 -9.80
CA CYS A 36 9.40 1.56 -10.48
C CYS A 36 8.36 1.06 -9.46
N MET A 37 7.17 1.67 -9.47
CA MET A 37 6.03 1.21 -8.69
C MET A 37 5.09 0.43 -9.60
N THR A 38 4.74 -0.79 -9.20
CA THR A 38 3.81 -1.67 -9.92
C THR A 38 2.55 -1.90 -9.11
N ASP A 39 1.41 -1.56 -9.70
CA ASP A 39 0.08 -1.75 -9.15
C ASP A 39 -0.50 -3.07 -9.65
N PHE A 40 -1.05 -3.87 -8.74
CA PHE A 40 -1.76 -5.13 -9.02
C PHE A 40 -3.22 -4.95 -8.62
N PHE A 41 -4.10 -4.83 -9.61
CA PHE A 41 -5.52 -4.54 -9.38
C PHE A 41 -6.41 -5.54 -10.11
N CYS A 42 -7.59 -5.78 -9.56
CA CYS A 42 -8.57 -6.69 -10.14
C CYS A 42 -9.14 -6.08 -11.42
N SER A 43 -9.07 -6.82 -12.53
CA SER A 43 -9.61 -6.40 -13.83
C SER A 43 -11.14 -6.33 -13.87
N VAL A 44 -11.82 -6.99 -12.92
CA VAL A 44 -13.29 -7.07 -12.87
C VAL A 44 -13.89 -5.90 -12.09
N CYS A 45 -13.36 -5.61 -10.89
CA CYS A 45 -13.92 -4.59 -10.00
C CYS A 45 -13.04 -3.35 -9.82
N GLY A 46 -11.82 -3.34 -10.39
CA GLY A 46 -10.89 -2.22 -10.28
C GLY A 46 -10.18 -2.08 -8.93
N THR A 47 -10.48 -2.94 -7.94
CA THR A 47 -9.84 -2.88 -6.62
C THR A 47 -8.34 -3.07 -6.74
N LEU A 48 -7.59 -2.08 -6.26
CA LEU A 48 -6.14 -2.19 -6.10
C LEU A 48 -5.83 -3.09 -4.91
N MET A 49 -5.31 -4.28 -5.18
CA MET A 49 -5.05 -5.29 -4.15
C MET A 49 -3.75 -4.98 -3.41
N TYR A 50 -2.65 -4.82 -4.15
CA TYR A 50 -1.34 -4.51 -3.59
C TYR A 50 -0.44 -3.81 -4.60
N ARG A 51 0.66 -3.25 -4.10
CA ARG A 51 1.75 -2.69 -4.91
C ARG A 51 3.07 -3.40 -4.65
N ARG A 52 3.99 -3.33 -5.61
CA ARG A 52 5.40 -3.71 -5.45
C ARG A 52 6.30 -2.61 -5.97
N SER A 53 7.39 -2.35 -5.26
CA SER A 53 8.40 -1.34 -5.63
C SER A 53 9.69 -2.04 -6.02
N SER A 54 10.36 -1.56 -7.08
CA SER A 54 11.71 -2.03 -7.40
C SER A 54 12.74 -1.75 -6.30
N GLY A 55 12.47 -0.80 -5.39
CA GLY A 55 13.33 -0.51 -4.24
C GLY A 55 13.22 -1.54 -3.10
N TYR A 56 12.14 -2.32 -3.08
CA TYR A 56 11.90 -3.38 -2.09
C TYR A 56 11.28 -4.61 -2.79
N PRO A 57 12.03 -5.30 -3.66
CA PRO A 57 11.48 -6.34 -4.55
C PRO A 57 10.88 -7.53 -3.79
N GLU A 58 11.38 -7.82 -2.60
CA GLU A 58 10.92 -8.91 -1.73
C GLU A 58 9.65 -8.60 -0.93
N MET A 59 9.13 -7.37 -1.06
CA MET A 59 7.98 -6.91 -0.30
C MET A 59 6.80 -6.60 -1.20
N SER A 60 5.61 -6.92 -0.69
CA SER A 60 4.34 -6.45 -1.24
C SER A 60 3.69 -5.48 -0.26
N LEU A 61 2.95 -4.53 -0.81
CA LEU A 61 2.22 -3.50 -0.07
C LEU A 61 0.71 -3.63 -0.30
N PRO A 62 0.00 -4.55 0.40
CA PRO A 62 -1.45 -4.68 0.29
C PRO A 62 -2.21 -3.50 0.86
N ARG A 63 -3.46 -3.35 0.42
CA ARG A 63 -4.41 -2.39 1.00
C ARG A 63 -5.10 -3.00 2.20
N ILE A 64 -5.16 -2.27 3.31
CA ILE A 64 -5.92 -2.74 4.49
C ILE A 64 -7.43 -2.73 4.24
N GLY A 65 -7.92 -1.90 3.31
CA GLY A 65 -9.35 -1.81 2.98
C GLY A 65 -9.95 -3.06 2.34
N THR A 66 -9.12 -4.04 1.95
CA THR A 66 -9.58 -5.35 1.45
C THR A 66 -9.53 -6.44 2.52
N VAL A 67 -9.19 -6.09 3.78
CA VAL A 67 -9.17 -7.03 4.91
C VAL A 67 -10.45 -6.84 5.72
N ASP A 68 -11.26 -7.90 5.78
CA ASP A 68 -12.53 -7.95 6.50
C ASP A 68 -12.36 -8.64 7.86
N ASP A 69 -11.42 -8.13 8.67
CA ASP A 69 -11.13 -8.61 10.02
C ASP A 69 -10.88 -7.42 10.94
N LEU A 70 -11.85 -7.12 11.80
CA LEU A 70 -11.81 -5.95 12.67
C LEU A 70 -10.75 -6.09 13.78
N GLU A 71 -10.46 -7.28 14.25
CA GLU A 71 -9.41 -7.49 15.26
C GLU A 71 -8.04 -7.13 14.67
N LEU A 72 -7.79 -7.48 13.41
CA LEU A 72 -6.59 -7.06 12.71
C LEU A 72 -6.53 -5.54 12.52
N HIS A 73 -7.65 -4.87 12.22
CA HIS A 73 -7.71 -3.40 12.13
C HIS A 73 -7.35 -2.70 13.44
N GLU A 74 -7.81 -3.23 14.56
CA GLU A 74 -7.53 -2.67 15.90
C GLU A 74 -6.10 -2.97 16.37
N THR A 75 -5.46 -4.03 15.86
CA THR A 75 -4.16 -4.50 16.39
C THR A 75 -2.99 -4.36 15.41
N LYS A 76 -3.03 -5.04 14.26
CA LYS A 76 -1.88 -5.19 13.35
C LYS A 76 -1.89 -4.22 12.18
N LEU A 77 -3.07 -3.78 11.76
CA LEU A 77 -3.27 -2.95 10.57
C LEU A 77 -3.48 -1.48 10.91
N LYS A 78 -3.57 -1.11 12.19
CA LYS A 78 -3.57 0.28 12.64
C LYS A 78 -2.32 0.99 12.08
N PRO A 79 -2.45 2.09 11.32
CA PRO A 79 -1.31 2.80 10.75
C PRO A 79 -0.33 3.28 11.84
N GLN A 80 0.95 2.94 11.69
CA GLN A 80 2.01 3.33 12.61
C GLN A 80 2.96 4.38 12.03
N LEU A 81 2.93 4.56 10.71
CA LEU A 81 3.79 5.47 9.97
C LEU A 81 2.99 6.11 8.83
N GLU A 82 3.11 7.43 8.71
CA GLU A 82 2.64 8.22 7.59
C GLU A 82 3.84 8.77 6.83
N VAL A 83 3.84 8.59 5.51
CA VAL A 83 4.89 9.05 4.60
C VAL A 83 4.32 10.08 3.63
N PHE A 84 5.18 10.91 3.05
CA PHE A 84 4.80 12.02 2.17
C PHE A 84 3.86 13.04 2.82
N CYS A 85 4.04 13.30 4.12
CA CYS A 85 3.18 14.22 4.89
C CYS A 85 3.22 15.66 4.35
N LYS A 86 4.27 16.04 3.60
CA LYS A 86 4.37 17.34 2.91
C LYS A 86 3.24 17.58 1.90
N ASN A 87 2.63 16.50 1.41
CA ASN A 87 1.52 16.52 0.47
C ASN A 87 0.17 16.22 1.15
N ARG A 88 0.11 16.24 2.49
CA ARG A 88 -1.13 15.99 3.24
C ARG A 88 -2.13 17.11 2.95
N VAL A 89 -3.38 16.70 2.74
CA VAL A 89 -4.51 17.62 2.58
C VAL A 89 -4.87 18.23 3.93
N SER A 90 -5.18 19.53 3.96
CA SER A 90 -5.36 20.30 5.20
C SER A 90 -6.51 19.83 6.09
N TRP A 91 -7.50 19.13 5.55
CA TRP A 91 -8.63 18.59 6.33
C TRP A 91 -8.27 17.30 7.10
N PHE A 92 -7.17 16.63 6.75
CA PHE A 92 -6.75 15.42 7.42
C PHE A 92 -5.62 15.74 8.40
N ASN A 93 -5.83 15.49 9.69
CA ASN A 93 -4.87 15.84 10.74
C ASN A 93 -3.84 14.74 11.03
N GLY A 94 -3.96 13.57 10.38
CA GLY A 94 -3.11 12.41 10.62
C GLY A 94 -3.71 11.42 11.61
N VAL A 95 -3.16 10.20 11.62
CA VAL A 95 -3.52 9.13 12.56
C VAL A 95 -2.83 9.37 13.89
N GLU A 96 -3.61 9.31 14.97
CA GLU A 96 -3.10 9.49 16.33
C GLU A 96 -2.02 8.44 16.67
N GLY A 97 -0.88 8.93 17.16
CA GLY A 97 0.26 8.10 17.54
C GLY A 97 1.12 7.58 16.39
N ALA A 98 0.74 7.82 15.13
CA ALA A 98 1.56 7.43 13.98
C ALA A 98 2.77 8.37 13.84
N LYS A 99 3.93 7.79 13.55
CA LYS A 99 5.12 8.56 13.15
C LYS A 99 4.86 9.23 11.81
N GLN A 100 5.46 10.39 11.57
CA GLN A 100 5.24 11.16 10.35
C GLN A 100 6.57 11.46 9.66
N SER A 101 6.64 11.18 8.36
CA SER A 101 7.75 11.52 7.48
C SER A 101 7.27 12.40 6.33
N GLN A 102 8.08 13.41 5.99
CA GLN A 102 7.82 14.29 4.85
C GLN A 102 8.13 13.60 3.51
N GLY A 103 8.97 12.56 3.53
CA GLY A 103 9.37 11.78 2.35
C GLY A 103 8.80 10.36 2.38
N GLY A 104 9.28 9.52 1.45
CA GLY A 104 8.86 8.12 1.31
C GLY A 104 9.60 7.11 2.21
N GLN A 105 10.40 7.60 3.15
CA GLN A 105 11.25 6.83 4.08
C GLN A 105 11.07 7.35 5.50
#